data_AF-A0A497BMU6-F1
#
_entry.id   AF-A0A497BMU6-F1
#
_cell.length_a   1.000
_cell.length_b   1.000
_cell.length_c   1.000
_cell.angle_alpha   90.00
_cell.angle_beta   90.00
_cell.angle_gamma   90.00
#
_symmetry.space_group_name_H-M   'P 1'
#
loop_
_entity.id
_entity.type
_entity.pdbx_description
1 polymer ?
#
loop_
_entity_poly.entity_id
_entity_poly.type
_entity_poly.pdbx_seq_one_letter_code
_entity_poly.pdbx_strand_id
1 'polypeptide(L)' 'MNTTDFPYRMDKTAFSVTALSDEIDKEEIKYWLSKTPQERLQALELTRQIVYGYDPSSTRLQRVLTITELA' A
#
# COMPACT_ATOMS: atom_id res chain seq x y z
N MET A 1 5.18 14.90 -1.71
CA MET A 1 5.42 13.68 -0.93
C MET A 1 6.92 13.42 -0.96
N ASN A 2 7.65 13.68 0.13
CA ASN A 2 9.06 13.31 0.20
C ASN A 2 9.10 11.78 0.42
N THR A 3 9.88 11.06 -0.37
CA THR A 3 10.01 9.59 -0.32
C THR A 3 10.51 9.05 1.02
N THR A 4 10.85 9.92 1.97
CA THR A 4 11.33 9.61 3.32
C THR A 4 10.22 9.26 4.32
N ASP A 5 8.95 9.54 4.03
CA ASP A 5 7.83 9.33 4.98
C ASP A 5 7.10 7.99 4.81
N PHE A 6 7.55 7.11 3.91
CA PHE A 6 7.00 5.75 3.80
C PHE A 6 7.55 4.87 4.93
N PRO A 7 6.69 4.30 5.80
CA PRO A 7 7.14 3.49 6.94
C PRO A 7 7.77 2.15 6.55
N TYR A 8 7.71 1.80 5.25
CA TYR A 8 8.23 0.54 4.72
C TYR A 8 9.41 0.82 3.79
N ARG A 9 10.61 0.42 4.22
CA ARG A 9 11.80 0.41 3.36
C ARG A 9 11.82 -0.92 2.60
N MET A 10 11.80 -0.86 1.27
CA MET A 10 11.92 -2.06 0.44
C MET A 10 13.27 -2.73 0.64
N ASP A 11 13.26 -4.04 0.89
CA ASP A 11 14.46 -4.87 0.81
C ASP A 11 14.82 -5.08 -0.66
N LYS A 12 15.89 -4.42 -1.10
CA LYS A 12 16.37 -4.50 -2.49
C LYS A 12 17.04 -5.83 -2.82
N THR A 13 17.39 -6.64 -1.81
CA THR A 13 18.00 -7.97 -2.04
C THR A 13 16.98 -8.99 -2.54
N ALA A 14 15.69 -8.77 -2.29
CA ALA A 14 14.59 -9.60 -2.77
C ALA A 14 14.06 -9.20 -4.16
N PHE A 15 14.60 -8.13 -4.77
CA PHE A 15 14.17 -7.65 -6.08
C PHE A 15 14.88 -8.39 -7.22
N SER A 16 14.13 -8.80 -8.24
CA SER A 16 14.69 -9.39 -9.46
C SER A 16 13.93 -8.89 -10.70
N VAL A 17 14.60 -8.92 -11.85
CA VAL A 17 14.03 -8.60 -13.16
C VAL A 17 13.99 -9.87 -13.99
N THR A 18 12.82 -10.25 -14.47
CA THR A 18 12.57 -11.49 -15.22
C THR A 18 11.96 -11.16 -16.59
N ALA A 19 12.00 -12.12 -17.53
CA ALA A 19 11.34 -11.95 -18.81
C ALA A 19 9.85 -12.30 -18.67
N LEU A 20 8.97 -11.55 -19.35
CA LEU A 20 7.52 -11.79 -19.30
C LEU A 20 7.12 -13.22 -19.73
N SER A 21 7.95 -13.88 -20.54
CA SER A 21 7.77 -15.26 -21.00
C SER A 21 8.14 -16.33 -19.97
N ASP A 22 8.79 -15.95 -18.87
CA ASP A 22 9.17 -16.89 -17.82
C ASP A 22 7.90 -17.39 -17.09
N GLU A 23 7.96 -18.56 -16.45
CA GLU A 23 6.83 -19.12 -15.67
C GLU A 23 6.60 -18.36 -14.34
N ILE A 24 6.56 -17.03 -14.41
CA ILE A 24 6.43 -16.09 -13.29
C ILE A 24 5.18 -16.42 -12.47
N ASP A 25 4.07 -16.71 -13.14
CA ASP A 25 2.79 -17.02 -12.50
C ASP A 25 2.91 -18.15 -11.47
N LYS A 26 3.74 -19.18 -11.74
CA LYS A 26 3.87 -20.32 -10.83
C LYS A 26 4.62 -19.96 -9.56
N GLU A 27 5.70 -19.19 -9.66
CA GLU A 27 6.49 -18.78 -8.49
C GLU A 27 5.77 -17.70 -7.67
N GLU A 28 5.06 -16.77 -8.32
CA GLU A 28 4.22 -15.79 -7.63
C GLU A 28 3.08 -16.44 -6.84
N ILE A 29 2.35 -17.37 -7.47
CA ILE A 29 1.28 -18.12 -6.79
C ILE A 29 1.84 -18.88 -5.59
N LYS A 30 2.96 -19.58 -5.77
CA LYS A 30 3.63 -20.32 -4.69
C LYS A 30 4.05 -19.41 -3.53
N TYR A 31 4.60 -18.23 -3.83
CA TYR A 31 4.95 -17.24 -2.82
C TYR A 31 3.71 -16.81 -2.01
N TRP A 32 2.62 -16.42 -2.67
CA TRP A 32 1.41 -15.99 -1.97
C TRP A 32 0.77 -17.13 -1.17
N LEU A 33 0.78 -18.36 -1.70
CA LEU A 33 0.31 -19.54 -0.99
C LEU A 33 1.12 -19.84 0.29
N SER A 34 2.42 -19.50 0.32
CA SER A 34 3.27 -19.65 1.51
C SER A 34 2.93 -18.67 2.65
N LYS A 35 2.20 -17.58 2.37
CA LYS A 35 1.84 -16.56 3.35
C LYS A 35 0.55 -16.91 4.10
N THR A 36 0.49 -16.51 5.36
CA THR A 36 -0.71 -16.57 6.19
C THR A 36 -1.79 -15.59 5.69
N PRO A 37 -3.07 -15.82 6.00
CA PRO A 37 -4.14 -14.89 5.66
C PRO A 37 -3.90 -13.46 6.18
N GLN A 38 -3.34 -13.32 7.38
CA GLN A 38 -3.02 -12.03 7.99
C GLN A 38 -1.98 -11.26 7.18
N GLU A 39 -0.89 -11.91 6.75
CA GLU A 39 0.16 -11.28 5.95
C GLU A 39 -0.38 -10.82 4.58
N ARG A 40 -1.26 -11.62 3.96
CA ARG A 40 -1.90 -11.24 2.70
C ARG A 40 -2.78 -10.00 2.86
N LEU A 41 -3.54 -9.93 3.96
CA LEU A 41 -4.39 -8.77 4.25
C LEU A 41 -3.55 -7.50 4.48
N GLN A 42 -2.42 -7.61 5.18
CA GLN A 42 -1.49 -6.51 5.37
C GLN A 42 -0.89 -6.02 4.04
N ALA A 43 -0.49 -6.94 3.16
CA ALA A 43 0.02 -6.60 1.83
C ALA A 43 -1.05 -5.90 0.97
N LEU A 44 -2.30 -6.33 1.07
CA LEU A 44 -3.43 -5.72 0.37
C LEU A 44 -3.70 -4.30 0.88
N GLU A 45 -3.68 -4.08 2.20
CA GLU A 45 -3.84 -2.74 2.77
C GLU A 45 -2.71 -1.79 2.36
N LEU A 46 -1.47 -2.27 2.34
CA LEU A 46 -0.33 -1.49 1.84
C LEU A 46 -0.54 -1.10 0.36
N THR A 47 -0.94 -2.07 -0.47
CA THR A 47 -1.26 -1.81 -1.89
C THR A 47 -2.37 -0.78 -2.04
N ARG A 48 -3.44 -0.91 -1.25
CA ARG A 48 -4.55 0.06 -1.22
C ARG A 48 -4.03 1.47 -0.89
N GLN A 49 -3.20 1.61 0.13
CA GLN A 49 -2.64 2.91 0.53
C GLN A 49 -1.78 3.52 -0.60
N ILE A 50 -0.93 2.72 -1.25
CA ILE A 50 -0.07 3.17 -2.36
C ILE A 50 -0.94 3.62 -3.56
N VAL A 51 -1.88 2.79 -4.00
CA VAL A 51 -2.70 3.03 -5.19
C VAL A 51 -3.58 4.27 -5.03
N TYR A 52 -4.16 4.48 -3.84
CA TYR A 52 -5.02 5.64 -3.58
C TYR A 52 -4.27 6.88 -3.09
N GLY A 53 -2.92 6.83 -3.05
CA GLY A 53 -2.12 7.96 -2.58
C GLY A 53 -2.47 8.38 -1.14
N TYR A 54 -2.71 7.39 -0.28
CA TYR A 54 -3.09 7.63 1.11
C TYR A 54 -2.01 8.44 1.81
N ASP A 55 -2.37 9.66 2.19
CA ASP A 55 -1.52 10.56 2.97
C ASP A 55 -1.98 10.53 4.44
N PRO A 56 -1.14 10.05 5.38
CA PRO A 56 -1.48 10.04 6.81
C PRO A 56 -1.70 11.44 7.41
N SER A 57 -1.31 12.52 6.70
CA SER A 57 -1.62 13.90 7.11
C SER A 57 -3.01 14.38 6.65
N SER A 58 -3.62 13.69 5.67
CA SER A 58 -4.97 13.98 5.16
C SER A 58 -6.09 13.25 5.92
N THR A 59 -5.72 12.40 6.89
CA THR A 59 -6.59 11.33 7.42
C THR A 59 -7.85 11.79 8.13
N ARG A 60 -7.98 13.08 8.48
CA ARG A 60 -9.25 13.75 8.78
C ARG A 60 -8.96 15.17 9.24
N LEU A 61 -9.01 16.14 8.32
CA LEU A 61 -9.49 17.45 8.75
C LEU A 61 -10.91 17.22 9.28
N GLN A 62 -11.08 17.34 10.59
CA GLN A 62 -12.37 17.26 11.24
C GLN A 62 -13.27 18.31 10.57
N ARG A 63 -14.28 17.87 9.80
CA ARG A 63 -15.25 18.76 9.17
C ARG A 63 -16.14 19.36 10.26
N VAL A 64 -15.62 20.33 11.01
CA VAL A 64 -16.41 21.19 11.89
C VAL A 64 -16.82 22.41 11.08
N LEU A 65 -17.56 22.18 9.99
CA LEU A 65 -18.27 23.27 9.34
C LEU A 65 -19.62 23.39 10.05
N THR A 66 -19.72 24.39 10.94
CA THR A 66 -20.99 24.82 11.53
C THR A 66 -21.60 25.88 10.60
N ILE A 67 -22.87 25.72 10.21
CA ILE A 67 -23.63 26.75 9.51
C ILE A 67 -23.97 27.84 10.53
N THR A 68 -23.59 29.10 10.26
CA THR A 68 -24.02 30.26 11.04
C THR A 68 -25.06 31.04 10.24
N GLU A 69 -26.15 31.47 10.88
CA GLU A 69 -27.13 32.36 10.26
C GLU A 69 -26.63 33.81 10.32
N LEU A 70 -26.81 34.55 9.23
CA LEU A 70 -26.45 35.95 9.14
C LEU A 70 -27.45 36.77 9.97
N ALA A 71 -26.96 37.46 11.01
CA ALA A 71 -27.72 38.43 11.79
C ALA A 71 -27.87 39.77 11.06
#